data_AF-A0A1F9DJA1-F1
#
_entry.id   AF-A0A1F9DJA1-F1
#
_cell.length_a   1.000
_cell.length_b   1.000
_cell.length_c   1.000
_cell.angle_alpha   90.00
_cell.angle_beta   90.00
_cell.angle_gamma   90.00
#
_symmetry.space_group_name_H-M   'P 1'
#
loop_
_entity.id
_entity.type
_entity.pdbx_description
1 polymer ?
#
loop_
_entity_poly.entity_id
_entity_poly.type
_entity_poly.pdbx_seq_one_letter_code
_entity_poly.pdbx_strand_id
1 'polypeptide(L)'
;MKHLFVAVCAVVCLTIGCTSGSKNEYYSYDYLKNDFDQVAIVASVTVQDVAAVDSMGPSTSGAGYVRYRIRCRVIEPFKGEAKADETIVYYSVAEGDYNPANYRGAKVVFLNKGFDKRKKESVLSELENSTRPATKEVLNTMKKIKSEAQGK
;
A
#
# COMPACT_ATOMS: atom_id res chain seq x y z
N MET A 1 -50.97 19.89 -50.41
CA MET A 1 -49.50 19.92 -50.56
C MET A 1 -48.95 19.86 -49.13
N LYS A 2 -48.74 18.68 -48.53
CA LYS A 2 -47.54 17.81 -48.55
C LYS A 2 -46.22 18.59 -48.36
N HIS A 3 -45.32 17.95 -47.61
CA HIS A 3 -44.00 18.37 -47.11
C HIS A 3 -44.04 19.01 -45.70
N LEU A 4 -43.24 18.60 -44.71
CA LEU A 4 -42.31 17.49 -44.57
C LEU A 4 -41.93 17.42 -43.07
N PHE A 5 -41.74 16.20 -42.58
CA PHE A 5 -41.16 15.80 -41.29
C PHE A 5 -39.93 16.62 -40.86
N VAL A 6 -39.72 16.77 -39.54
CA VAL A 6 -38.70 16.03 -38.76
C VAL A 6 -38.98 16.28 -37.27
N ALA A 7 -39.57 15.29 -36.59
CA ALA A 7 -39.52 15.20 -35.14
C ALA A 7 -38.16 14.59 -34.77
N VAL A 8 -37.28 15.40 -34.19
CA VAL A 8 -35.98 14.94 -33.69
C VAL A 8 -36.23 14.12 -32.42
N CYS A 9 -36.13 12.80 -32.56
CA CYS A 9 -36.05 11.87 -31.44
C CYS A 9 -34.80 12.16 -30.61
N ALA A 10 -34.94 12.91 -29.53
CA ALA A 10 -33.94 13.02 -28.48
C ALA A 10 -33.93 11.73 -27.64
N VAL A 11 -33.33 10.67 -28.17
CA VAL A 11 -32.92 9.51 -27.38
C VAL A 11 -31.62 9.88 -26.67
N VAL A 12 -31.75 10.64 -25.58
CA VAL A 12 -30.70 10.75 -24.56
C VAL A 12 -30.89 9.57 -23.61
N CYS A 13 -30.60 8.37 -24.11
CA CYS A 13 -30.40 7.22 -23.22
C CYS A 13 -28.95 7.28 -22.74
N LEU A 14 -28.82 7.53 -21.44
CA LEU A 14 -27.61 7.48 -20.66
C LEU A 14 -26.68 6.36 -21.13
N THR A 15 -25.58 6.72 -21.78
CA THR A 15 -24.38 5.91 -21.70
C THR A 15 -23.80 6.14 -20.30
N ILE A 16 -24.34 5.40 -19.33
CA ILE A 16 -23.62 5.12 -18.09
C ILE A 16 -22.36 4.40 -18.54
N GLY A 17 -21.31 5.18 -18.74
CA GLY A 17 -19.95 4.67 -18.84
C GLY A 17 -19.63 4.07 -17.49
N CYS A 18 -20.02 2.80 -17.28
CA CYS A 18 -19.29 1.91 -16.39
C CYS A 18 -17.89 1.80 -16.99
N THR A 19 -17.06 2.79 -16.67
CA THR A 19 -15.63 2.58 -16.61
C THR A 19 -15.42 1.64 -15.42
N SER A 20 -15.64 0.35 -15.66
CA SER A 20 -15.01 -0.69 -14.87
C SER A 20 -13.53 -0.58 -15.18
N GLY A 21 -12.88 0.47 -14.66
CA GLY A 21 -11.43 0.53 -14.58
C GLY A 21 -11.03 -0.79 -13.94
N SER A 22 -10.21 -1.56 -14.66
CA SER A 22 -9.72 -2.85 -14.21
C SER A 22 -9.18 -2.63 -12.79
N LYS A 23 -9.95 -3.09 -11.80
CA LYS A 23 -9.55 -2.96 -10.40
C LYS A 23 -8.25 -3.74 -10.31
N ASN A 24 -7.17 -3.04 -10.03
CA ASN A 24 -5.88 -3.68 -9.85
C ASN A 24 -6.04 -4.71 -8.72
N GLU A 25 -5.88 -5.98 -9.05
CA GLU A 25 -6.20 -7.14 -8.21
C GLU A 25 -5.48 -7.07 -6.85
N TYR A 26 -4.29 -6.46 -6.83
CA TYR A 26 -3.47 -6.23 -5.64
C TYR A 26 -4.10 -5.26 -4.60
N TYR A 27 -5.15 -4.52 -4.98
CA TYR A 27 -5.94 -3.67 -4.08
C TYR A 27 -7.31 -4.27 -3.73
N SER A 28 -7.58 -5.50 -4.18
CA SER A 28 -8.83 -6.16 -3.84
C SER A 28 -8.92 -6.45 -2.34
N TYR A 29 -10.15 -6.58 -1.84
CA TYR A 29 -10.40 -6.88 -0.43
C TYR A 29 -9.69 -8.17 -0.01
N ASP A 30 -9.74 -9.23 -0.82
CA ASP A 30 -9.19 -10.54 -0.46
C ASP A 30 -7.65 -10.50 -0.37
N TYR A 31 -6.98 -9.81 -1.28
CA TYR A 31 -5.52 -9.65 -1.21
C TYR A 31 -5.10 -8.83 0.01
N LEU A 32 -5.75 -7.68 0.27
CA LEU A 32 -5.44 -6.85 1.43
C LEU A 32 -5.75 -7.57 2.74
N LYS A 33 -6.80 -8.39 2.77
CA LYS A 33 -7.17 -9.21 3.93
C LYS A 33 -6.14 -10.31 4.19
N ASN A 34 -5.69 -10.98 3.14
CA ASN A 34 -4.65 -12.00 3.22
C ASN A 34 -3.33 -11.42 3.76
N ASP A 35 -2.88 -10.26 3.25
CA ASP A 35 -1.69 -9.58 3.76
C ASP A 35 -1.89 -9.11 5.21
N PHE A 36 -3.08 -8.58 5.53
CA PHE A 36 -3.43 -8.15 6.88
C PHE A 36 -3.33 -9.30 7.89
N ASP A 37 -3.75 -10.51 7.54
CA ASP A 37 -3.76 -11.66 8.45
C ASP A 37 -2.35 -12.16 8.78
N GLN A 38 -1.42 -12.09 7.82
CA GLN A 38 -0.06 -12.61 7.93
C GLN A 38 0.86 -11.76 8.81
N VAL A 39 0.62 -10.44 8.88
CA VAL A 39 1.56 -9.50 9.50
C VAL A 39 1.19 -9.09 10.92
N ALA A 40 2.15 -8.55 11.67
CA ALA A 40 1.95 -8.12 13.04
C ALA A 40 1.34 -6.70 13.15
N ILE A 41 1.70 -5.81 12.23
CA ILE A 41 1.26 -4.41 12.22
C ILE A 41 0.77 -4.03 10.83
N VAL A 42 -0.36 -3.30 10.79
CA VAL A 42 -0.86 -2.66 9.57
C VAL A 42 -1.26 -1.23 9.91
N ALA A 43 -0.77 -0.26 9.14
CA ALA A 43 -1.05 1.15 9.40
C ALA A 43 -1.01 1.99 8.12
N SER A 44 -1.85 3.02 8.06
CA SER A 44 -1.63 4.18 7.18
C SER A 44 -0.55 5.06 7.78
N VAL A 45 0.41 5.48 6.97
CA VAL A 45 1.59 6.24 7.38
C VAL A 45 1.94 7.33 6.36
N THR A 46 2.68 8.34 6.82
CA THR A 46 3.42 9.24 5.94
C THR A 46 4.91 8.94 6.07
N VAL A 47 5.54 8.48 4.99
CA VAL A 47 6.98 8.21 4.95
C VAL A 47 7.76 9.51 4.91
N GLN A 48 8.62 9.70 5.90
CA GLN A 48 9.41 10.91 6.12
C GLN A 48 10.84 10.78 5.60
N ASP A 49 11.45 9.61 5.81
CA ASP A 49 12.84 9.35 5.43
C ASP A 49 13.01 7.92 4.91
N VAL A 50 13.92 7.78 3.94
CA VAL A 50 14.29 6.53 3.28
C VAL A 50 15.80 6.56 3.07
N ALA A 51 16.50 5.62 3.70
CA ALA A 51 17.96 5.53 3.63
C ALA A 51 18.40 4.12 3.24
N ALA A 52 19.25 3.99 2.24
CA ALA A 52 19.96 2.73 1.97
C ALA A 52 20.91 2.46 3.14
N VAL A 53 20.88 1.24 3.70
CA VAL A 53 21.67 0.86 4.88
C VAL A 53 22.48 -0.42 4.69
N ASP A 54 22.21 -1.18 3.64
CA ASP A 54 22.93 -2.40 3.29
C ASP A 54 22.69 -2.74 1.80
N SER A 55 23.56 -3.56 1.22
CA SER A 55 23.38 -4.08 -0.14
C SER A 55 23.90 -5.51 -0.27
N MET A 56 23.29 -6.29 -1.17
CA MET A 56 23.65 -7.67 -1.46
C MET A 56 23.72 -7.87 -2.98
N GLY A 57 24.88 -8.25 -3.49
CA GLY A 57 25.10 -8.47 -4.93
C GLY A 57 25.99 -7.41 -5.59
N PRO A 58 26.31 -7.57 -6.88
CA PRO A 58 27.31 -6.77 -7.56
C PRO A 58 26.84 -5.33 -7.83
N SER A 59 27.54 -4.36 -7.23
CA SER A 59 27.28 -2.92 -7.31
C SER A 59 27.37 -2.31 -8.74
N THR A 60 27.86 -3.05 -9.72
CA THR A 60 28.31 -2.49 -11.02
C THR A 60 27.32 -2.63 -12.18
N SER A 61 26.17 -3.29 -11.98
CA SER A 61 25.28 -3.66 -13.09
C SER A 61 23.79 -3.41 -12.84
N GLY A 62 23.41 -2.73 -11.76
CA GLY A 62 22.00 -2.60 -11.35
C GLY A 62 21.40 -3.90 -10.82
N ALA A 63 22.19 -4.98 -10.75
CA ALA A 63 21.78 -6.27 -10.22
C ALA A 63 22.01 -6.36 -8.70
N GLY A 64 21.17 -7.12 -8.02
CA GLY A 64 21.25 -7.33 -6.57
C GLY A 64 20.19 -6.54 -5.81
N TYR A 65 20.32 -6.51 -4.49
CA TYR A 65 19.32 -5.99 -3.58
C TYR A 65 19.89 -4.88 -2.70
N VAL A 66 19.09 -3.86 -2.44
CA VAL A 66 19.38 -2.80 -1.48
C VAL A 66 18.40 -2.89 -0.33
N ARG A 67 18.93 -2.89 0.89
CA ARG A 67 18.11 -2.78 2.09
C ARG A 67 17.93 -1.32 2.44
N TYR A 68 16.68 -0.91 2.55
CA TYR A 68 16.29 0.43 2.96
C TYR A 68 15.78 0.43 4.39
N ARG A 69 16.23 1.41 5.18
CA ARG A 69 15.59 1.81 6.43
C ARG A 69 14.58 2.90 6.11
N ILE A 70 13.33 2.70 6.51
CA ILE A 70 12.23 3.61 6.26
C ILE A 70 11.72 4.12 7.60
N ARG A 71 11.61 5.44 7.73
CA ARG A 71 11.04 6.11 8.90
C ARG A 71 9.75 6.80 8.49
N CYS A 72 8.67 6.52 9.21
CA CYS A 72 7.36 7.09 8.91
C CYS A 72 6.60 7.47 10.17
N ARG A 73 5.65 8.40 10.02
CA ARG A 73 4.68 8.76 11.06
C ARG A 73 3.37 8.04 10.78
N VAL A 74 2.82 7.38 11.79
CA VAL A 74 1.53 6.70 11.72
C VAL A 74 0.41 7.73 11.67
N ILE A 75 -0.47 7.58 10.68
CA ILE A 75 -1.69 8.38 10.53
C ILE A 75 -2.88 7.62 11.12
N GLU A 76 -3.03 6.34 10.77
CA GLU A 76 -4.14 5.51 11.26
C GLU A 76 -3.68 4.05 11.45
N PRO A 77 -3.78 3.49 12.67
CA PRO A 77 -3.48 2.09 12.89
C PRO A 77 -4.69 1.19 12.55
N PHE A 78 -4.41 0.11 11.80
CA PHE A 78 -5.40 -0.91 11.44
C PHE A 78 -5.20 -2.23 12.19
N LYS A 79 -3.94 -2.60 12.50
CA LYS A 79 -3.59 -3.82 13.26
C LYS A 79 -2.34 -3.60 14.10
N GLY A 80 -2.28 -4.31 15.23
CA GLY A 80 -1.10 -4.37 16.08
C GLY A 80 -0.98 -3.20 17.05
N GLU A 81 0.23 -3.02 17.59
CA GLU A 81 0.51 -2.10 18.70
C GLU A 81 0.81 -0.65 18.28
N ALA A 82 0.90 -0.38 16.98
CA ALA A 82 1.19 0.96 16.47
C ALA A 82 0.10 1.97 16.87
N LYS A 83 0.50 3.16 17.30
CA LYS A 83 -0.42 4.25 17.70
C LYS A 83 -0.43 5.36 16.68
N ALA A 84 -1.55 6.07 16.58
CA ALA A 84 -1.61 7.30 15.79
C ALA A 84 -0.53 8.29 16.25
N ASP A 85 0.07 9.01 15.30
CA ASP A 85 1.18 9.95 15.47
C ASP A 85 2.51 9.37 15.95
N GLU A 86 2.58 8.06 16.21
CA GLU A 86 3.82 7.38 16.51
C GLU A 86 4.78 7.41 15.31
N THR A 87 6.07 7.56 15.59
CA THR A 87 7.12 7.30 14.59
C THR A 87 7.49 5.82 14.64
N ILE A 88 7.38 5.14 13.50
CA ILE A 88 7.87 3.76 13.37
C ILE A 88 9.03 3.72 12.36
N VAL A 89 9.94 2.77 12.58
CA VAL A 89 11.06 2.48 11.68
C VAL A 89 10.94 1.03 11.26
N TYR A 90 11.01 0.78 9.96
CA TYR A 90 11.00 -0.57 9.39
C TYR A 90 12.02 -0.69 8.26
N TYR A 91 12.25 -1.93 7.85
CA TYR A 91 13.16 -2.24 6.75
C TYR A 91 12.41 -2.82 5.56
N SER A 92 12.82 -2.40 4.37
CA SER A 92 12.39 -2.98 3.10
C SER A 92 13.62 -3.41 2.30
N VAL A 93 13.43 -4.35 1.39
CA VAL A 93 14.45 -4.78 0.44
C VAL A 93 13.85 -4.59 -0.95
N ALA A 94 14.62 -3.97 -1.84
CA ALA A 94 14.24 -3.82 -3.24
C ALA A 94 15.43 -4.09 -4.14
N GLU A 95 15.14 -4.31 -5.42
CA GLU A 95 16.14 -4.44 -6.48
C GLU A 95 17.08 -3.22 -6.52
N GLY A 96 18.32 -3.42 -6.96
CA GLY A 96 19.38 -2.42 -6.93
C GLY A 96 19.10 -1.17 -7.75
N ASP A 97 18.22 -1.27 -8.75
CA ASP A 97 17.77 -0.17 -9.60
C ASP A 97 16.44 0.47 -9.13
N TYR A 98 15.88 0.01 -8.01
CA TYR A 98 14.64 0.55 -7.46
C TYR A 98 14.79 2.02 -7.07
N ASN A 99 13.89 2.87 -7.55
CA ASN A 99 13.86 4.29 -7.17
C ASN A 99 13.32 4.48 -5.74
N PRO A 100 14.16 4.85 -4.74
CA PRO A 100 13.72 4.97 -3.35
C PRO A 100 12.69 6.08 -3.12
N ALA A 101 12.52 7.01 -4.06
CA ALA A 101 11.44 8.01 -4.00
C ALA A 101 10.04 7.36 -4.01
N ASN A 102 9.90 6.15 -4.55
CA ASN A 102 8.63 5.42 -4.59
C ASN A 102 8.14 4.99 -3.21
N TYR A 103 9.01 4.89 -2.21
CA TYR A 103 8.61 4.67 -0.81
C TYR A 103 7.97 5.90 -0.18
N ARG A 104 8.28 7.12 -0.65
CA ARG A 104 7.85 8.37 0.01
C ARG A 104 6.34 8.63 -0.12
N GLY A 105 5.83 9.51 0.74
CA GLY A 105 4.45 9.97 0.73
C GLY A 105 3.52 9.11 1.59
N ALA A 106 2.21 9.20 1.30
CA ALA A 106 1.17 8.52 2.06
C ALA A 106 1.03 7.04 1.61
N LYS A 107 1.19 6.12 2.55
CA LYS A 107 1.24 4.66 2.31
C LYS A 107 0.40 3.90 3.32
N VAL A 108 -0.05 2.71 2.95
CA VAL A 108 -0.47 1.67 3.89
C VAL A 108 0.62 0.60 3.90
N VAL A 109 1.17 0.34 5.08
CA VAL A 109 2.30 -0.60 5.29
C VAL A 109 1.84 -1.84 6.04
N PHE A 110 2.43 -2.98 5.70
CA PHE A 110 2.17 -4.29 6.28
C PHE A 110 3.50 -4.83 6.83
N LEU A 111 3.62 -4.95 8.15
CA LEU A 111 4.91 -5.13 8.81
C LEU A 111 4.95 -6.38 9.69
N ASN A 112 5.95 -7.21 9.43
CA ASN A 112 6.31 -8.36 10.26
C ASN A 112 7.18 -7.90 11.45
N LYS A 113 6.98 -8.51 12.61
CA LYS A 113 7.90 -8.41 13.75
C LYS A 113 8.94 -9.51 13.63
N GLY A 114 10.21 -9.12 13.54
CA GLY A 114 11.36 -10.02 13.58
C GLY A 114 12.30 -9.68 14.74
N PHE A 115 13.40 -10.42 14.81
CA PHE A 115 14.47 -10.17 15.78
C PHE A 115 15.83 -10.20 15.07
N ASP A 116 16.56 -9.08 15.10
CA ASP A 116 17.92 -9.02 14.60
C ASP A 116 18.87 -9.61 15.66
N LYS A 117 19.34 -10.84 15.41
CA LYS A 117 20.24 -11.54 16.34
C LYS A 117 21.57 -10.82 16.56
N ARG A 118 22.07 -10.06 15.56
CA ARG A 118 23.35 -9.36 15.67
C ARG A 118 23.23 -8.14 16.56
N LYS A 119 22.12 -7.41 16.43
CA LYS A 119 21.84 -6.20 17.22
C LYS A 119 21.08 -6.46 18.52
N LYS A 120 20.59 -7.69 18.71
CA LYS A 120 19.74 -8.12 19.84
C LYS A 120 18.52 -7.22 20.04
N GLU A 121 17.91 -6.81 18.94
CA GLU A 121 16.74 -5.91 18.96
C GLU A 121 15.61 -6.46 18.10
N SER A 122 14.36 -6.15 18.48
CA SER A 122 13.21 -6.38 17.62
C SER A 122 13.25 -5.43 16.44
N VAL A 123 12.98 -5.96 15.25
CA VAL A 123 12.96 -5.18 14.01
C VAL A 123 11.63 -5.35 13.29
N LEU A 124 11.19 -4.31 12.61
CA LEU A 124 10.06 -4.39 11.69
C LEU A 124 10.58 -4.55 10.26
N SER A 125 10.00 -5.47 9.52
CA SER A 125 10.25 -5.64 8.08
C SER A 125 8.96 -5.60 7.31
N GLU A 126 8.99 -4.97 6.14
CA GLU A 126 7.88 -4.98 5.20
C GLU A 126 7.58 -6.42 4.72
N LEU A 127 6.29 -6.75 4.59
CA LEU A 127 5.86 -7.89 3.80
C LEU A 127 6.06 -7.56 2.32
N GLU A 128 6.83 -8.41 1.63
CA GLU A 128 7.27 -8.17 0.27
C GLU A 128 6.09 -7.83 -0.65
N ASN A 129 6.25 -6.76 -1.45
CA ASN A 129 5.23 -6.31 -2.39
C ASN A 129 3.86 -6.01 -1.75
N SER A 130 3.79 -5.69 -0.46
CA SER A 130 2.53 -5.40 0.25
C SER A 130 2.26 -3.92 0.55
N THR A 131 3.24 -3.03 0.48
CA THR A 131 2.93 -1.59 0.64
C THR A 131 2.01 -1.11 -0.48
N ARG A 132 1.00 -0.34 -0.09
CA ARG A 132 0.01 0.26 -0.99
C ARG A 132 0.04 1.78 -0.89
N PRO A 133 -0.24 2.53 -1.96
CA PRO A 133 -0.58 3.94 -1.82
C PRO A 133 -1.81 4.09 -0.91
N ALA A 134 -1.82 5.09 -0.04
CA ALA A 134 -2.95 5.36 0.87
C ALA A 134 -4.10 6.07 0.14
N THR A 135 -4.66 5.45 -0.90
CA THR A 135 -5.83 5.98 -1.60
C THR A 135 -7.09 5.82 -0.75
N LYS A 136 -8.14 6.60 -1.06
CA LYS A 136 -9.44 6.49 -0.39
C LYS A 136 -10.01 5.07 -0.45
N GLU A 137 -9.84 4.37 -1.57
CA GLU A 137 -10.31 2.99 -1.75
C GLU A 137 -9.57 2.03 -0.80
N VAL A 138 -8.24 2.06 -0.81
CA VAL A 138 -7.42 1.20 0.08
C VAL A 138 -7.75 1.48 1.54
N LEU A 139 -7.83 2.75 1.95
CA LEU A 139 -8.15 3.12 3.33
C LEU A 139 -9.52 2.64 3.78
N ASN A 140 -10.54 2.75 2.92
CA ASN A 140 -11.89 2.25 3.22
C ASN A 140 -11.90 0.73 3.35
N THR A 141 -11.18 0.02 2.47
CA THR A 141 -11.04 -1.43 2.55
C THR A 141 -10.34 -1.85 3.84
N MET A 142 -9.25 -1.17 4.24
CA MET A 142 -8.57 -1.46 5.50
C MET A 142 -9.44 -1.22 6.73
N LYS A 143 -10.27 -0.17 6.72
CA LYS A 143 -11.25 0.09 7.79
C LYS A 143 -12.29 -1.02 7.90
N LYS A 144 -12.79 -1.52 6.78
CA LYS A 144 -13.70 -2.67 6.74
C LYS A 144 -13.03 -3.91 7.34
N ILE A 145 -11.82 -4.25 6.88
CA ILE A 145 -11.04 -5.39 7.39
C ILE A 145 -10.82 -5.28 8.90
N LYS A 146 -10.42 -4.10 9.40
CA LYS A 146 -10.24 -3.83 10.84
C LYS A 146 -11.53 -4.08 11.62
N SER A 147 -12.66 -3.54 11.16
CA SER A 147 -13.94 -3.68 11.84
C SER A 147 -14.37 -5.15 11.96
N GLU A 148 -14.16 -5.94 10.91
CA GLU A 148 -14.48 -7.37 10.91
C GLU A 148 -13.54 -8.20 11.79
N ALA A 149 -12.27 -7.80 11.91
CA ALA A 149 -11.31 -8.43 12.79
C ALA A 149 -11.58 -8.14 14.28
N GLN A 150 -12.14 -6.97 14.61
CA GLN A 150 -12.50 -6.57 15.98
C GLN A 150 -13.85 -7.12 16.45
N GLY A 151 -14.73 -7.51 15.52
CA GLY A 151 -16.02 -8.13 15.83
C GLY A 151 -15.94 -9.65 16.05
N LYS A 152 -14.74 -10.23 16.00
CA LYS A 152 -14.45 -11.63 16.33
C LYS A 152 -13.83 -11.71 17.71
#